data_AF-A0A099BXJ0-F1
#
_entry.id   AF-A0A099BXJ0-F1
#
_cell.length_a   1.000
_cell.length_b   1.000
_cell.length_c   1.000
_cell.angle_alpha   90.00
_cell.angle_beta   90.00
_cell.angle_gamma   90.00
#
_symmetry.space_group_name_H-M   'P 1'
#
loop_
_entity.id
_entity.type
_entity.pdbx_description
1 polymer ?
#
loop_
_entity_poly.entity_id
_entity_poly.type
_entity_poly.pdbx_seq_one_letter_code
_entity_poly.pdbx_strand_id
1 'polypeptide(L)'
;MKKQLNILLIITIWLVSCAPTEDEKAAALVQSIDSLYAQGKYADVLDSIESLRRTYPMAIESRKHALKVWQEASLKLAQTEIAQTDSALQATIALVQTSATIAERNKLGVKRDSLQARYEAMCGVVRMIRIKQRAEK
;
A
#
# COMPACT_ATOMS: atom_id res chain seq x y z
N MET A 1 -1.81 70.11 -39.06
CA MET A 1 -1.53 69.11 -40.11
C MET A 1 -0.83 67.91 -39.48
N LYS A 2 -1.49 66.73 -39.50
CA LYS A 2 -0.93 65.38 -39.81
C LYS A 2 0.37 64.95 -39.07
N LYS A 3 0.48 63.85 -38.32
CA LYS A 3 -0.32 62.61 -38.14
C LYS A 3 0.06 62.00 -36.78
N GLN A 4 -0.94 61.50 -36.05
CA GLN A 4 -0.80 60.64 -34.88
C GLN A 4 -0.23 59.29 -35.31
N LEU A 5 0.87 58.82 -34.70
CA LEU A 5 1.44 57.48 -34.94
C LEU A 5 1.19 56.61 -33.69
N ASN A 6 0.01 55.99 -33.65
CA ASN A 6 -0.33 54.93 -32.69
C ASN A 6 0.48 53.68 -33.04
N ILE A 7 1.43 53.29 -32.19
CA ILE A 7 2.08 51.98 -32.26
C ILE A 7 1.36 51.06 -31.27
N LEU A 8 0.50 50.21 -31.81
CA LEU A 8 -0.19 49.13 -31.13
C LEU A 8 0.83 48.01 -30.81
N LEU A 9 1.24 47.91 -29.54
CA LEU A 9 2.08 46.83 -29.04
C LEU A 9 1.23 45.56 -28.90
N ILE A 10 1.34 44.64 -29.86
CA ILE A 10 0.67 43.34 -29.83
C ILE A 10 1.39 42.44 -28.83
N ILE A 11 0.77 42.22 -27.67
CA ILE A 11 1.19 41.21 -26.69
C ILE A 11 0.71 39.85 -27.19
N THR A 12 1.59 39.09 -27.84
CA THR A 12 1.33 37.68 -28.14
C THR A 12 1.47 36.87 -26.85
N ILE A 13 0.35 36.58 -26.21
CA ILE A 13 0.27 35.58 -25.15
C ILE A 13 0.57 34.22 -25.78
N TRP A 14 1.70 33.63 -25.42
CA TRP A 14 1.99 32.24 -25.73
C TRP A 14 0.97 31.36 -24.99
N LEU A 15 -0.07 30.92 -25.68
CA LEU A 15 -0.92 29.83 -25.21
C LEU A 15 -0.08 28.55 -25.29
N VAL A 16 0.71 28.29 -24.25
CA VAL A 16 1.17 26.92 -23.97
C VAL A 16 -0.10 26.17 -23.60
N SER A 17 -0.65 25.42 -24.54
CA SER A 17 -1.61 24.36 -24.23
C SER A 17 -0.86 23.39 -23.31
N CYS A 18 -1.03 23.55 -22.00
CA CYS A 18 -0.44 22.68 -21.00
C CYS A 18 -1.14 21.33 -21.16
N ALA A 19 -0.52 20.39 -21.89
CA ALA A 19 -0.97 19.02 -21.88
C ALA A 19 -0.90 18.51 -20.42
N PRO A 20 -1.92 17.81 -19.92
CA PRO A 20 -1.96 17.41 -18.53
C PRO A 20 -0.75 16.53 -18.21
N THR A 21 -0.14 16.79 -17.06
CA THR A 21 1.03 16.03 -16.61
C THR A 21 0.65 14.56 -16.35
N GLU A 22 1.63 13.67 -16.33
CA GLU A 22 1.38 12.26 -16.00
C GLU A 22 0.80 12.10 -14.58
N ASP A 23 1.19 12.97 -13.65
CA ASP A 23 0.62 13.03 -12.30
C ASP A 23 -0.84 13.48 -12.28
N GLU A 24 -1.21 14.48 -13.10
CA GLU A 24 -2.61 14.90 -13.23
C GLU A 24 -3.50 13.79 -13.81
N LYS A 25 -2.99 13.01 -14.76
CA LYS A 25 -3.72 11.85 -15.30
C LYS A 25 -3.88 10.73 -14.25
N ALA A 26 -2.91 10.58 -13.36
CA ALA A 26 -2.92 9.58 -12.29
C ALA A 26 -3.78 10.01 -11.08
N ALA A 27 -4.13 11.29 -10.96
CA ALA A 27 -4.77 11.86 -9.77
C ALA A 27 -6.05 11.15 -9.33
N ALA A 28 -6.91 10.76 -10.28
CA ALA A 28 -8.14 10.02 -9.96
C ALA A 28 -7.86 8.65 -9.34
N LEU A 29 -6.82 7.96 -9.83
CA LEU A 29 -6.42 6.65 -9.29
C LEU A 29 -5.78 6.81 -7.90
N VAL A 30 -4.98 7.86 -7.70
CA VAL A 30 -4.42 8.21 -6.37
C VAL A 30 -5.54 8.51 -5.37
N GLN A 31 -6.55 9.29 -5.76
CA GLN A 31 -7.70 9.56 -4.90
C GLN A 31 -8.46 8.28 -4.53
N SER A 32 -8.59 7.34 -5.48
CA SER A 32 -9.18 6.03 -5.20
C SER A 32 -8.34 5.22 -4.20
N ILE A 33 -7.01 5.25 -4.32
CA ILE A 33 -6.08 4.60 -3.38
C ILE A 33 -6.28 5.17 -1.96
N ASP A 34 -6.33 6.49 -1.82
CA ASP A 34 -6.52 7.15 -0.53
C ASP A 34 -7.90 6.83 0.09
N SER A 35 -8.94 6.78 -0.74
CA SER A 35 -10.29 6.39 -0.32
C SER A 35 -10.36 4.94 0.15
N LEU A 36 -9.75 4.01 -0.58
CA LEU A 36 -9.67 2.59 -0.17
C LEU A 36 -8.89 2.43 1.13
N TYR A 37 -7.81 3.19 1.31
CA TYR A 37 -7.03 3.21 2.54
C TYR A 37 -7.86 3.71 3.72
N ALA A 38 -8.59 4.82 3.56
CA ALA A 38 -9.48 5.36 4.58
C ALA A 38 -10.60 4.38 4.97
N GLN A 39 -11.05 3.55 4.02
CA GLN A 39 -12.03 2.47 4.25
C GLN A 39 -11.43 1.22 4.91
N GLY A 40 -10.11 1.17 5.14
CA GLY A 40 -9.41 0.00 5.69
C GLY A 40 -9.30 -1.18 4.72
N LYS A 41 -9.56 -0.98 3.42
CA LYS A 41 -9.49 -2.01 2.38
C LYS A 41 -8.05 -2.20 1.89
N TYR A 42 -7.17 -2.57 2.82
CA TYR A 42 -5.72 -2.53 2.58
C TYR A 42 -5.24 -3.48 1.46
N ALA A 43 -5.91 -4.60 1.20
CA ALA A 43 -5.57 -5.47 0.07
C ALA A 43 -5.83 -4.76 -1.27
N ASP A 44 -7.03 -4.19 -1.43
CA ASP A 44 -7.43 -3.42 -2.62
C ASP A 44 -6.52 -2.19 -2.84
N VAL A 45 -6.01 -1.59 -1.76
CA VAL A 45 -4.98 -0.54 -1.82
C VAL A 45 -3.72 -1.04 -2.52
N LEU A 46 -3.17 -2.19 -2.12
CA LEU A 46 -1.95 -2.73 -2.74
C LEU A 46 -2.15 -3.03 -4.22
N ASP A 47 -3.29 -3.61 -4.59
CA ASP A 47 -3.65 -3.91 -5.99
C ASP A 47 -3.79 -2.63 -6.83
N SER A 48 -4.43 -1.60 -6.27
CA SER A 48 -4.58 -0.30 -6.92
C SER A 48 -3.23 0.41 -7.11
N ILE A 49 -2.30 0.26 -6.17
CA ILE A 49 -0.94 0.80 -6.27
C ILE A 49 -0.09 0.05 -7.30
N GLU A 50 -0.25 -1.27 -7.45
CA GLU A 50 0.36 -2.01 -8.56
C GLU A 50 -0.17 -1.51 -9.91
N SER A 51 -1.49 -1.31 -10.02
CA SER A 51 -2.11 -0.73 -11.21
C SER A 51 -1.55 0.67 -11.52
N LEU A 52 -1.40 1.54 -10.51
CA LEU A 52 -0.80 2.87 -10.66
C LEU A 52 0.62 2.78 -11.23
N ARG A 53 1.46 1.89 -10.68
CA ARG A 53 2.85 1.71 -11.13
C ARG A 53 2.95 1.23 -12.57
N ARG A 54 2.02 0.39 -13.00
CA ARG A 54 1.96 -0.15 -14.37
C ARG A 54 1.40 0.86 -15.37
N THR A 55 0.32 1.54 -15.01
CA THR A 55 -0.44 2.41 -15.93
C THR A 55 0.20 3.80 -16.07
N TYR A 56 0.77 4.33 -14.98
CA TYR A 56 1.38 5.67 -14.96
C TYR A 56 2.83 5.59 -14.46
N PRO A 57 3.74 4.96 -15.23
CA PRO A 57 5.11 4.75 -14.79
C PRO A 57 5.90 6.04 -14.56
N MET A 58 5.51 7.12 -15.25
CA MET A 58 6.16 8.44 -15.20
C MET A 58 5.48 9.44 -14.25
N ALA A 59 4.39 9.06 -13.58
CA ALA A 59 3.75 9.87 -12.53
C ALA A 59 4.55 9.76 -11.22
N ILE A 60 5.73 10.38 -11.18
CA ILE A 60 6.73 10.17 -10.13
C ILE A 60 6.21 10.61 -8.76
N GLU A 61 5.55 11.76 -8.67
CA GLU A 61 5.06 12.27 -7.39
C GLU A 61 3.89 11.42 -6.87
N SER A 62 2.98 11.02 -7.77
CA SER A 62 1.89 10.08 -7.47
C SER A 62 2.43 8.75 -6.95
N ARG A 63 3.49 8.22 -7.58
CA ARG A 63 4.15 6.98 -7.14
C ARG A 63 4.86 7.12 -5.80
N LYS A 64 5.50 8.27 -5.53
CA LYS A 64 6.12 8.55 -4.21
C LYS A 64 5.06 8.61 -3.11
N HIS A 65 3.93 9.27 -3.36
CA HIS A 65 2.80 9.29 -2.43
C HIS A 65 2.27 7.87 -2.18
N ALA A 66 1.96 7.15 -3.27
CA ALA A 66 1.46 5.78 -3.20
C ALA A 66 2.43 4.82 -2.48
N LEU A 67 3.75 5.02 -2.60
CA LEU A 67 4.73 4.20 -1.89
C LEU A 67 4.58 4.33 -0.35
N LYS A 68 4.31 5.53 0.17
CA LYS A 68 4.07 5.72 1.60
C LYS A 68 2.81 4.99 2.04
N VAL A 69 1.72 5.15 1.29
CA VAL A 69 0.44 4.46 1.54
C VAL A 69 0.63 2.94 1.48
N TRP A 70 1.41 2.43 0.52
CA TRP A 70 1.74 1.01 0.39
C TRP A 70 2.45 0.47 1.64
N GLN A 71 3.44 1.18 2.17
CA GLN A 71 4.16 0.77 3.38
C GLN A 71 3.23 0.70 4.59
N GLU A 72 2.36 1.69 4.76
CA GLU A 72 1.41 1.72 5.86
C GLU A 72 0.34 0.63 5.74
N ALA A 73 -0.26 0.47 4.56
CA ALA A 73 -1.25 -0.57 4.30
C ALA A 73 -0.66 -1.98 4.49
N SER A 74 0.56 -2.21 4.00
CA SER A 74 1.28 -3.47 4.19
C SER A 74 1.54 -3.76 5.67
N LEU A 75 1.89 -2.73 6.45
CA LEU A 75 2.05 -2.86 7.91
C LEU A 75 0.73 -3.26 8.58
N LYS A 76 -0.39 -2.65 8.20
CA LYS A 76 -1.73 -2.96 8.76
C LYS A 76 -2.20 -4.37 8.43
N LEU A 77 -1.99 -4.82 7.19
CA LEU A 77 -2.26 -6.22 6.80
C LEU A 77 -1.41 -7.19 7.62
N ALA A 78 -0.11 -6.93 7.72
CA ALA A 78 0.79 -7.79 8.46
C ALA A 78 0.42 -7.88 9.95
N GLN A 79 0.06 -6.76 10.57
CA GLN A 79 -0.42 -6.73 11.96
C GLN A 79 -1.72 -7.51 12.15
N THR A 80 -2.66 -7.40 11.21
CA THR A 80 -3.93 -8.13 11.24
C THR A 80 -3.71 -9.64 11.12
N GLU A 81 -2.84 -10.04 10.19
CA GLU A 81 -2.50 -11.44 9.98
C GLU A 81 -1.77 -12.06 11.18
N ILE A 82 -0.90 -11.29 11.86
CA ILE A 82 -0.29 -11.70 13.12
C ILE A 82 -1.36 -12.01 14.16
N ALA A 83 -2.32 -11.10 14.37
CA ALA A 83 -3.37 -11.28 15.38
C ALA A 83 -4.24 -12.51 15.10
N GLN A 84 -4.62 -12.71 13.83
CA GLN A 84 -5.39 -13.88 13.41
C GLN A 84 -4.59 -15.18 13.57
N THR A 85 -3.32 -15.18 13.15
CA THR A 85 -2.44 -16.36 13.22
C THR A 85 -2.16 -16.74 14.67
N ASP A 86 -1.88 -15.77 15.54
CA ASP A 86 -1.68 -16.01 16.97
C ASP A 86 -2.94 -16.59 17.62
N SER A 87 -4.11 -16.00 17.37
CA SER A 87 -5.39 -16.53 17.88
C SER A 87 -5.61 -18.00 17.47
N ALA A 88 -5.34 -18.32 16.20
CA ALA A 88 -5.45 -19.69 15.69
C ALA A 88 -4.38 -20.63 16.30
N LEU A 89 -3.17 -20.12 16.54
CA LEU A 89 -2.08 -20.86 17.18
C LEU A 89 -2.44 -21.20 18.63
N GLN A 90 -2.91 -20.23 19.42
CA GLN A 90 -3.34 -20.45 20.81
C GLN A 90 -4.49 -21.47 20.88
N ALA A 91 -5.49 -21.35 20.00
CA ALA A 91 -6.58 -22.33 19.93
C ALA A 91 -6.06 -23.73 19.58
N THR A 92 -5.10 -23.83 18.66
CA THR A 92 -4.50 -25.13 18.28
C THR A 92 -3.67 -25.72 19.42
N ILE A 93 -2.91 -24.91 20.16
CA ILE A 93 -2.15 -25.34 21.34
C ILE A 93 -3.09 -25.92 22.40
N ALA A 94 -4.22 -25.26 22.68
CA ALA A 94 -5.22 -25.76 23.62
C ALA A 94 -5.78 -27.13 23.17
N LEU A 95 -6.11 -27.28 21.88
CA LEU A 95 -6.61 -28.54 21.32
C LEU A 95 -5.57 -29.68 21.41
N VAL A 96 -4.28 -29.38 21.18
CA VAL A 96 -3.20 -30.37 21.33
C VAL A 96 -3.17 -30.90 22.77
N GLN A 97 -3.32 -30.02 23.77
CA GLN A 97 -3.30 -30.40 25.18
C GLN A 97 -4.50 -31.27 25.59
N THR A 98 -5.67 -31.03 24.98
CA THR A 98 -6.90 -31.78 25.29
C THR A 98 -7.14 -32.99 24.37
N SER A 99 -6.24 -33.25 23.40
CA SER A 99 -6.42 -34.33 22.42
C SER A 99 -6.43 -35.72 23.06
N ALA A 100 -7.44 -36.53 22.69
CA ALA A 100 -7.64 -37.86 23.26
C ALA A 100 -6.71 -38.92 22.64
N THR A 101 -6.34 -38.75 21.37
CA THR A 101 -5.56 -39.76 20.62
C THR A 101 -4.22 -39.22 20.14
N ILE A 102 -3.24 -40.11 19.99
CA ILE A 102 -1.91 -39.78 19.43
C ILE A 102 -2.05 -39.29 17.98
N ALA A 103 -2.91 -39.91 17.18
CA ALA A 103 -3.13 -39.53 15.79
C ALA A 103 -3.66 -38.09 15.65
N GLU A 104 -4.65 -37.73 16.46
CA GLU A 104 -5.19 -36.37 16.50
C GLU A 104 -4.14 -35.36 16.98
N ARG A 105 -3.40 -35.71 18.04
CA ARG A 105 -2.31 -34.89 18.55
C ARG A 105 -1.25 -34.60 17.50
N ASN A 106 -0.85 -35.62 16.72
CA ASN A 106 0.13 -35.47 15.64
C ASN A 106 -0.39 -34.53 14.54
N LYS A 107 -1.65 -34.70 14.12
CA LYS A 107 -2.28 -33.81 13.12
C LYS A 107 -2.34 -32.36 13.60
N LEU A 108 -2.73 -32.14 14.86
CA LEU A 108 -2.76 -30.81 15.47
C LEU A 108 -1.35 -30.23 15.66
N GLY A 109 -0.35 -31.07 15.95
CA GLY A 109 1.06 -30.69 16.02
C GLY A 109 1.57 -30.09 14.72
N VAL A 110 1.31 -30.76 13.58
CA VAL A 110 1.67 -30.22 12.25
C VAL A 110 1.01 -28.87 12.01
N LYS A 111 -0.28 -28.72 12.36
CA LYS A 111 -0.99 -27.45 12.22
C LYS A 111 -0.40 -26.35 13.10
N ARG A 112 -0.07 -26.66 14.36
CA ARG A 112 0.58 -25.74 15.29
C ARG A 112 1.90 -25.24 14.72
N ASP A 113 2.75 -26.14 14.26
CA ASP A 113 4.09 -25.79 13.76
C ASP A 113 3.98 -24.92 12.49
N SER A 114 3.02 -25.21 11.61
CA SER A 114 2.71 -24.37 10.45
C SER A 114 2.25 -22.95 10.85
N LEU A 115 1.36 -22.84 11.85
CA LEU A 115 0.89 -21.54 12.36
C LEU A 115 2.02 -20.76 13.03
N GLN A 116 2.88 -21.43 13.80
CA GLN A 116 4.06 -20.82 14.42
C GLN A 116 5.02 -20.26 13.37
N ALA A 117 5.34 -21.04 12.33
CA ALA A 117 6.20 -20.56 11.25
C ALA A 117 5.62 -19.32 10.55
N ARG A 118 4.30 -19.32 10.29
CA ARG A 118 3.61 -18.16 9.70
C ARG A 118 3.67 -16.94 10.63
N TYR A 119 3.43 -17.12 11.92
CA TYR A 119 3.49 -16.04 12.92
C TYR A 119 4.88 -15.40 12.96
N GLU A 120 5.93 -16.22 13.04
CA GLU A 120 7.32 -15.76 13.08
C GLU A 120 7.71 -14.99 11.80
N ALA A 121 7.29 -15.50 10.64
CA ALA A 121 7.50 -14.85 9.35
C ALA A 121 6.83 -13.46 9.31
N MET A 122 5.56 -13.35 9.72
CA MET A 122 4.84 -12.08 9.73
C MET A 122 5.41 -11.08 10.73
N CYS A 123 5.85 -11.55 11.90
CA CYS A 123 6.61 -10.71 12.83
C CYS A 123 7.91 -10.19 12.18
N GLY A 124 8.59 -11.02 11.37
CA GLY A 124 9.73 -10.62 10.56
C GLY A 124 9.40 -9.51 9.56
N VAL A 125 8.31 -9.65 8.81
CA VAL A 125 7.82 -8.63 7.86
C VAL A 125 7.59 -7.29 8.56
N VAL A 126 6.86 -7.29 9.68
CA VAL A 126 6.61 -6.07 10.47
C VAL A 126 7.91 -5.43 10.95
N ARG A 127 8.88 -6.22 11.43
CA ARG A 127 10.19 -5.70 11.82
C ARG A 127 10.90 -5.02 10.65
N MET A 128 10.92 -5.65 9.49
CA MET A 128 11.56 -5.09 8.29
C MET A 128 10.89 -3.80 7.80
N ILE A 129 9.55 -3.75 7.79
CA ILE A 129 8.81 -2.54 7.43
C ILE A 129 9.17 -1.40 8.40
N ARG A 130 9.18 -1.66 9.71
CA ARG A 130 9.53 -0.65 10.72
C ARG A 130 10.98 -0.19 10.66
N ILE A 131 11.91 -1.05 10.24
CA ILE A 131 13.32 -0.67 10.01
C ILE A 131 13.40 0.28 8.82
N LYS A 132 12.76 -0.06 7.69
CA LYS A 132 12.74 0.81 6.50
C LYS A 132 12.12 2.16 6.78
N GLN A 133 10.97 2.20 7.46
CA GLN A 133 10.30 3.44 7.88
C GLN A 133 11.15 4.31 8.81
N ARG A 134 12.09 3.72 9.57
CA ARG A 134 13.04 4.48 10.40
C ARG A 134 14.21 5.02 9.60
N ALA A 135 14.64 4.33 8.55
CA ALA A 135 15.72 4.77 7.68
C ALA A 135 15.30 5.90 6.71
N GLU A 136 14.01 6.01 6.43
CA GLU A 136 13.42 7.04 5.56
C GLU A 136 12.98 8.31 6.32
N LYS A 137 13.17 8.34 7.65
CA LYS A 137 12.94 9.51 8.51
C LYS A 137 14.23 10.29 8.73
#